data_AF-A0A5J4YQ70-F1
#
_entry.id   AF-A0A5J4YQ70-F1
#
_cell.length_a   1.000
_cell.length_b   1.000
_cell.length_c   1.000
_cell.angle_alpha   90.00
_cell.angle_beta   90.00
_cell.angle_gamma   90.00
#
_symmetry.space_group_name_H-M   'P 1'
#
loop_
_entity.id
_entity.type
_entity.pdbx_description
1 polymer ?
#
loop_
_entity_poly.entity_id
_entity_poly.type
_entity_poly.pdbx_seq_one_letter_code
_entity_poly.pdbx_strand_id
1 'polypeptide(L)'
;MWMGFCVAAVDRGGPRSTPRAAEVRVSRGACAGVYCRPSQRARACARRRAQDQGDESFVATRDILVPIGTLSLIQSDKGGMLVKRFGEELAAPMARLMQVYQRANMESAEMMSDPAKAREMTLEFTSVMEKVAEAKAQIDTRILLSGDFMLLQISAMQEALLQAEGISKPIADAWLAYKLECMSNEAVSAGRAPPPPPPASLRPHIATLSRLEQQSSMGFRLPQSQYTFTDFMRTAFQDVGGVGRAELEKLGDDTTALVKLGESYGTFDRAGKLAYIDQVEKMDERWFLLFKRYQLLNKLGPEYFEFTDQYLKDVQLKTPQEYHQLLARARNLMREAAERT
;
A
#
# COMPACT_ATOMS: atom_id res chain seq x y z
N MET A 1 -28.95 46.09 -8.33
CA MET A 1 -28.79 47.52 -7.97
C MET A 1 -27.38 47.89 -8.39
N TRP A 2 -27.29 48.84 -9.34
CA TRP A 2 -26.11 49.42 -10.02
C TRP A 2 -25.47 48.63 -11.18
N MET A 3 -25.79 49.14 -12.37
CA MET A 3 -25.23 48.93 -13.71
C MET A 3 -24.00 49.84 -13.95
N GLY A 4 -23.24 49.63 -15.03
CA GLY A 4 -22.47 50.73 -15.65
C GLY A 4 -21.46 50.34 -16.73
N PHE A 5 -21.87 50.48 -17.99
CA PHE A 5 -21.05 50.47 -19.23
C PHE A 5 -20.01 51.61 -19.28
N CYS A 6 -18.92 51.43 -20.04
CA CYS A 6 -18.40 52.47 -20.97
C CYS A 6 -17.46 51.88 -22.03
N VAL A 7 -17.56 52.45 -23.23
CA VAL A 7 -16.95 52.06 -24.51
C VAL A 7 -16.07 53.21 -25.03
N ALA A 8 -15.03 52.83 -25.79
CA ALA A 8 -14.26 53.59 -26.81
C ALA A 8 -13.23 54.66 -26.38
N ALA A 9 -12.01 54.53 -26.93
CA ALA A 9 -11.55 55.38 -28.04
C ALA A 9 -10.22 54.88 -28.64
N VAL A 10 -10.14 55.04 -29.96
CA VAL A 10 -8.97 54.85 -30.84
C VAL A 10 -8.15 56.14 -30.82
N ASP A 11 -6.82 56.07 -30.76
CA ASP A 11 -5.99 57.06 -31.47
C ASP A 11 -4.61 56.52 -31.93
N ARG A 12 -4.12 57.13 -33.00
CA ARG A 12 -3.02 56.73 -33.90
C ARG A 12 -1.67 57.34 -33.50
N GLY A 13 -0.58 56.72 -33.95
CA GLY A 13 0.69 57.43 -34.26
C GLY A 13 1.96 56.82 -33.65
N GLY A 14 2.88 56.33 -34.50
CA GLY A 14 4.21 55.79 -34.12
C GLY A 14 5.24 56.88 -33.74
N PRO A 15 6.57 56.69 -33.95
CA PRO A 15 7.32 55.51 -34.36
C PRO A 15 8.42 55.06 -33.38
N ARG A 16 8.98 53.89 -33.71
CA ARG A 16 10.17 53.18 -33.21
C ARG A 16 11.23 54.02 -32.48
N SER A 17 11.55 53.61 -31.26
CA SER A 17 12.90 53.72 -30.69
C SER A 17 13.33 52.36 -30.15
N THR A 18 14.44 51.85 -30.68
CA THR A 18 15.12 50.63 -30.24
C THR A 18 15.79 50.87 -28.89
N PRO A 19 15.53 50.08 -27.83
CA PRO A 19 16.35 50.15 -26.63
C PRO A 19 17.70 49.45 -26.89
N ARG A 20 18.77 50.19 -26.59
CA ARG A 20 20.16 49.73 -26.55
C ARG A 20 20.28 48.42 -25.78
N ALA A 21 21.08 47.50 -26.33
CA ALA A 21 21.55 46.33 -25.61
C ALA A 21 22.23 46.76 -24.31
N ALA A 22 21.62 46.41 -23.17
CA ALA A 22 22.29 46.44 -21.89
C ALA A 22 23.26 45.26 -21.86
N GLU A 23 24.57 45.54 -21.80
CA GLU A 23 25.59 44.57 -21.43
C GLU A 23 25.27 44.02 -20.03
N VAL A 24 24.67 42.83 -19.99
CA VAL A 24 24.62 42.04 -18.76
C VAL A 24 26.03 41.53 -18.52
N ARG A 25 26.77 42.23 -17.63
CA ARG A 25 27.97 41.65 -16.99
C ARG A 25 27.54 40.43 -16.19
N VAL A 26 27.69 39.26 -16.78
CA VAL A 26 27.61 37.99 -16.07
C VAL A 26 28.81 37.92 -15.13
N SER A 27 28.58 38.20 -13.84
CA SER A 27 29.54 37.90 -12.79
C SER A 27 29.76 36.39 -12.77
N ARG A 28 30.99 35.96 -13.12
CA ARG A 28 31.41 34.55 -13.02
C ARG A 28 31.55 34.17 -11.54
N GLY A 29 30.42 33.84 -10.91
CA GLY A 29 30.38 33.32 -9.55
C GLY A 29 30.56 31.80 -9.50
N ALA A 30 31.67 31.37 -8.89
CA ALA A 30 31.86 30.14 -8.12
C ALA A 30 31.16 28.85 -8.61
N CYS A 31 31.61 28.29 -9.74
CA CYS A 31 31.45 26.86 -10.07
C CYS A 31 32.55 26.43 -11.06
N ALA A 32 33.80 26.77 -10.75
CA ALA A 32 34.96 26.24 -11.44
C ALA A 32 35.66 25.29 -10.46
N GLY A 33 35.61 23.98 -10.70
CA GLY A 33 36.47 23.02 -9.99
C GLY A 33 35.91 21.63 -9.72
N VAL A 34 34.60 21.39 -9.86
CA VAL A 34 34.03 20.05 -9.59
C VAL A 34 33.24 19.56 -10.79
N TYR A 35 33.62 18.40 -11.32
CA TYR A 35 32.89 17.66 -12.36
C TYR A 35 31.52 17.20 -11.81
N CYS A 36 30.54 18.10 -11.78
CA CYS A 36 29.15 17.71 -11.53
C CYS A 36 28.54 17.10 -12.80
N ARG A 37 27.86 15.96 -12.66
CA ARG A 37 27.13 15.32 -13.76
C ARG A 37 26.11 16.31 -14.36
N PRO A 38 25.88 16.32 -15.69
CA PRO A 38 24.96 17.27 -16.35
C PRO A 38 23.56 17.35 -15.71
N SER A 39 23.04 16.23 -15.21
CA SER A 39 21.75 16.13 -14.54
C SER A 39 21.69 16.84 -13.17
N GLN A 40 22.83 16.94 -12.46
CA GLN A 40 22.93 17.66 -11.19
C GLN A 40 23.04 19.17 -11.43
N ARG A 41 23.75 19.57 -12.50
CA ARG A 41 23.89 20.98 -12.91
C ARG A 41 22.54 21.58 -13.32
N ALA A 42 21.74 20.83 -14.08
CA ALA A 42 20.39 21.22 -14.47
C ALA A 42 19.47 21.45 -13.26
N ARG A 43 19.50 20.54 -12.26
CA ARG A 43 18.69 20.67 -11.03
C ARG A 43 19.13 21.85 -10.16
N ALA A 44 20.44 22.06 -10.00
CA ALA A 44 20.96 23.17 -9.20
C ALA A 44 20.64 24.53 -9.84
N CYS A 45 20.75 24.65 -11.17
CA CYS A 45 20.38 25.87 -11.89
C CYS A 45 18.87 26.13 -11.87
N ALA A 46 18.03 25.09 -11.98
CA ALA A 46 16.58 25.23 -11.88
C ALA A 46 16.15 25.72 -10.48
N ARG A 47 16.73 25.18 -9.40
CA ARG A 47 16.44 25.61 -8.02
C ARG A 47 16.84 27.06 -7.75
N ARG A 48 17.99 27.52 -8.25
CA ARG A 48 18.42 28.92 -8.08
C ARG A 48 17.54 29.89 -8.85
N ARG A 49 17.17 29.59 -10.10
CA ARG A 49 16.24 30.43 -10.87
C ARG A 49 14.88 30.56 -10.19
N ALA A 50 14.37 29.49 -9.59
CA ALA A 50 13.11 29.51 -8.84
C ALA A 50 13.19 30.41 -7.58
N GLN A 51 14.31 30.35 -6.84
CA GLN A 51 14.53 31.24 -5.69
C GLN A 51 14.67 32.71 -6.10
N ASP A 52 15.38 32.99 -7.19
CA ASP A 52 15.66 34.36 -7.63
C ASP A 52 14.42 35.06 -8.23
N GLN A 53 13.41 34.30 -8.67
CA GLN A 53 12.22 34.86 -9.32
C GLN A 53 11.08 35.20 -8.35
N GLY A 54 11.23 34.94 -7.04
CA GLY A 54 10.17 35.23 -6.05
C GLY A 54 8.84 34.54 -6.37
N ASP A 55 8.88 33.50 -7.20
CA ASP A 55 7.71 32.84 -7.73
C ASP A 55 7.36 31.71 -6.77
N GLU A 56 6.57 32.02 -5.74
CA GLU A 56 5.95 31.01 -4.85
C GLU A 56 5.03 30.06 -5.63
N SER A 57 4.77 30.34 -6.92
CA SER A 57 4.10 29.43 -7.84
C SER A 57 5.02 28.39 -8.47
N PHE A 58 6.32 28.38 -8.13
CA PHE A 58 7.17 27.23 -8.40
C PHE A 58 6.68 26.09 -7.51
N VAL A 59 5.66 25.40 -8.01
CA VAL A 59 5.13 24.12 -7.54
C VAL A 59 6.33 23.41 -7.00
N ALA A 60 6.43 23.38 -5.66
CA ALA A 60 7.34 22.49 -4.98
C ALA A 60 7.15 21.21 -5.74
N THR A 61 8.21 20.73 -6.38
CA THR A 61 8.22 19.43 -7.00
C THR A 61 8.07 18.51 -5.81
N ARG A 62 6.84 18.40 -5.28
CA ARG A 62 6.33 17.29 -4.51
C ARG A 62 6.88 16.16 -5.33
N ASP A 63 7.84 15.47 -4.73
CA ASP A 63 8.45 14.32 -5.35
C ASP A 63 7.31 13.60 -6.03
N ILE A 64 7.41 13.46 -7.35
CA ILE A 64 6.36 12.96 -8.22
C ILE A 64 6.20 11.51 -7.80
N LEU A 65 5.47 11.32 -6.70
CA LEU A 65 5.24 10.08 -6.02
C LEU A 65 4.14 9.46 -6.85
N VAL A 66 4.61 8.76 -7.87
CA VAL A 66 3.76 8.00 -8.75
C VAL A 66 3.07 6.95 -7.89
N PRO A 67 1.80 6.70 -8.12
CA PRO A 67 0.95 6.12 -7.12
C PRO A 67 0.88 4.60 -7.32
N ILE A 68 0.22 3.89 -6.42
CA ILE A 68 0.27 2.43 -6.29
C ILE A 68 0.01 1.72 -7.63
N GLY A 69 0.93 0.81 -8.00
CA GLY A 69 0.84 0.01 -9.23
C GLY A 69 -0.44 -0.82 -9.28
N THR A 70 -1.04 -0.87 -10.46
CA THR A 70 -2.37 -1.45 -10.73
C THR A 70 -2.41 -2.97 -10.67
N LEU A 71 -1.31 -3.68 -10.91
CA LEU A 71 -1.32 -5.14 -10.91
C LEU A 71 -1.73 -5.71 -9.55
N SER A 72 -1.23 -5.14 -8.45
CA SER A 72 -1.61 -5.52 -7.09
C SER A 72 -3.08 -5.29 -6.75
N LEU A 73 -3.77 -4.47 -7.54
CA LEU A 73 -5.20 -4.15 -7.38
C LEU A 73 -6.08 -5.01 -8.31
N ILE A 74 -5.48 -5.66 -9.31
CA ILE A 74 -6.20 -6.54 -10.24
C ILE A 74 -6.19 -7.94 -9.65
N GLN A 75 -7.32 -8.36 -9.12
CA GLN A 75 -7.53 -9.75 -8.75
C GLN A 75 -7.82 -10.55 -10.01
N SER A 76 -7.21 -11.73 -10.13
CA SER A 76 -7.66 -12.75 -11.07
C SER A 76 -9.08 -13.17 -10.72
N ASP A 77 -9.86 -13.73 -11.65
CA ASP A 77 -11.22 -14.19 -11.35
C ASP A 77 -11.19 -15.26 -10.24
N LYS A 78 -10.21 -16.17 -10.33
CA LYS A 78 -9.94 -17.18 -9.32
C LYS A 78 -9.52 -16.55 -7.98
N GLY A 79 -8.59 -15.61 -8.00
CA GLY A 79 -8.07 -14.93 -6.83
C GLY A 79 -9.15 -14.10 -6.12
N GLY A 80 -9.97 -13.38 -6.87
CA GLY A 80 -11.07 -12.58 -6.35
C GLY A 80 -12.17 -13.42 -5.71
N MET A 81 -12.55 -14.53 -6.35
CA MET A 81 -13.47 -15.49 -5.73
C MET A 81 -12.90 -16.07 -4.42
N LEU A 82 -11.62 -16.40 -4.39
CA LEU A 82 -10.96 -16.93 -3.19
C LEU A 82 -10.87 -15.88 -2.08
N VAL A 83 -10.44 -14.65 -2.39
CA VAL A 83 -10.41 -13.52 -1.43
C VAL A 83 -11.79 -13.26 -0.84
N LYS A 84 -12.83 -13.21 -1.67
CA LYS A 84 -14.20 -13.03 -1.20
C LYS A 84 -14.62 -14.15 -0.25
N ARG A 85 -14.38 -15.40 -0.64
CA ARG A 85 -14.69 -16.57 0.19
C ARG A 85 -13.90 -16.58 1.50
N PHE A 86 -12.62 -16.24 1.47
CA PHE A 86 -11.79 -16.10 2.67
C PHE A 86 -12.32 -14.99 3.59
N GLY A 87 -12.78 -13.89 3.01
CA GLY A 87 -13.46 -12.82 3.72
C GLY A 87 -14.72 -13.30 4.42
N GLU A 88 -15.57 -14.06 3.73
CA GLU A 88 -16.80 -14.66 4.30
C GLU A 88 -16.48 -15.67 5.42
N GLU A 89 -15.47 -16.53 5.21
CA GLU A 89 -15.00 -17.52 6.20
C GLU A 89 -14.45 -16.85 7.49
N LEU A 90 -13.76 -15.71 7.36
CA LEU A 90 -13.29 -14.92 8.51
C LEU A 90 -14.35 -13.99 9.10
N ALA A 91 -15.38 -13.60 8.34
CA ALA A 91 -16.36 -12.61 8.77
C ALA A 91 -17.11 -13.05 10.02
N ALA A 92 -17.58 -14.30 10.06
CA ALA A 92 -18.34 -14.82 11.19
C ALA A 92 -17.54 -14.87 12.51
N PRO A 93 -16.34 -15.49 12.58
CA PRO A 93 -15.55 -15.51 13.81
C PRO A 93 -15.07 -14.11 14.21
N MET A 94 -14.75 -13.24 13.24
CA MET A 94 -14.35 -11.86 13.54
C MET A 94 -15.52 -11.02 14.06
N ALA A 95 -16.72 -11.16 13.48
CA ALA A 95 -17.92 -10.49 13.99
C ALA A 95 -18.23 -10.93 15.42
N ARG A 96 -18.08 -12.22 15.72
CA ARG A 96 -18.23 -12.72 17.08
C ARG A 96 -17.15 -12.19 18.02
N LEU A 97 -15.89 -12.09 17.58
CA LEU A 97 -14.82 -11.50 18.37
C LEU A 97 -15.14 -10.05 18.75
N MET A 98 -15.63 -9.26 17.79
CA MET A 98 -16.04 -7.88 18.02
C MET A 98 -17.22 -7.78 19.00
N GLN A 99 -18.18 -8.70 18.93
CA GLN A 99 -19.30 -8.76 19.89
C GLN A 99 -18.81 -9.06 21.31
N VAL A 100 -17.93 -10.05 21.48
CA VAL A 100 -17.36 -10.40 22.79
C VAL A 100 -16.54 -9.23 23.35
N TYR A 101 -15.73 -8.58 22.51
CA TYR A 101 -14.95 -7.41 22.90
C TYR A 101 -15.83 -6.22 23.33
N GLN A 102 -16.89 -5.92 22.56
CA GLN A 102 -17.85 -4.88 22.92
C GLN A 102 -18.57 -5.19 24.23
N ARG A 103 -18.99 -6.44 24.43
CA ARG A 103 -19.62 -6.88 25.68
C ARG A 103 -18.64 -6.76 26.87
N ALA A 104 -17.40 -7.20 26.71
CA ALA A 104 -16.36 -7.05 27.75
C ALA A 104 -16.13 -5.59 28.13
N ASN A 105 -16.16 -4.67 27.16
CA ASN A 105 -16.03 -3.24 27.45
C ASN A 105 -17.23 -2.70 28.25
N MET A 106 -18.46 -3.07 27.87
CA MET A 106 -19.68 -2.63 28.57
C MET A 106 -19.77 -3.21 29.98
N GLU A 107 -19.33 -4.46 30.15
CA GLU A 107 -19.39 -5.19 31.43
C GLU A 107 -18.10 -5.06 32.25
N SER A 108 -17.17 -4.19 31.85
CA SER A 108 -15.84 -4.06 32.49
C SER A 108 -15.92 -3.76 33.98
N ALA A 109 -16.89 -2.95 34.42
CA ALA A 109 -17.12 -2.67 35.84
C ALA A 109 -17.56 -3.91 36.63
N GLU A 110 -18.41 -4.76 36.02
CA GLU A 110 -18.87 -5.99 36.63
C GLU A 110 -17.78 -7.07 36.62
N MET A 111 -16.96 -7.13 35.57
CA MET A 111 -15.80 -8.01 35.53
C MET A 111 -14.78 -7.67 36.63
N MET A 112 -14.64 -6.38 36.98
CA MET A 112 -13.78 -5.97 38.09
C MET A 112 -14.34 -6.33 39.47
N SER A 113 -15.67 -6.43 39.63
CA SER A 113 -16.30 -6.76 40.90
C SER A 113 -16.58 -8.26 41.07
N ASP A 114 -16.78 -8.99 39.98
CA ASP A 114 -17.06 -10.43 39.95
C ASP A 114 -16.00 -11.22 39.15
N PRO A 115 -15.05 -11.88 39.85
CA PRO A 115 -14.04 -12.72 39.21
C PRO A 115 -14.60 -13.88 38.38
N ALA A 116 -15.80 -14.39 38.71
CA ALA A 116 -16.42 -15.46 37.93
C ALA A 116 -16.86 -14.96 36.55
N LYS A 117 -17.44 -13.75 36.50
CA LYS A 117 -17.82 -13.10 35.24
C LYS A 117 -16.60 -12.74 34.39
N ALA A 118 -15.52 -12.25 35.00
CA ALA A 118 -14.26 -12.01 34.28
C ALA A 118 -13.69 -13.29 33.66
N ARG A 119 -13.73 -14.41 34.40
CA ARG A 119 -13.31 -15.72 33.92
C ARG A 119 -14.15 -16.21 32.73
N GLU A 120 -15.47 -16.12 32.83
CA GLU A 120 -16.37 -16.51 31.74
C GLU A 120 -16.10 -15.70 30.46
N MET A 121 -15.96 -14.38 30.58
CA MET A 121 -15.64 -13.50 29.46
C MET A 121 -14.30 -13.87 28.81
N THR A 122 -13.28 -14.16 29.62
CA THR A 122 -11.95 -14.52 29.15
C THR A 122 -11.96 -15.88 28.42
N LEU A 123 -12.71 -16.87 28.92
CA LEU A 123 -12.89 -18.16 28.25
C LEU A 123 -13.59 -17.99 26.90
N GLU A 124 -14.67 -17.20 26.85
CA GLU A 124 -15.37 -16.96 25.58
C GLU A 124 -14.46 -16.21 24.58
N PHE A 125 -13.75 -15.17 25.03
CA PHE A 125 -12.82 -14.43 24.16
C PHE A 125 -11.72 -15.34 23.61
N THR A 126 -11.11 -16.17 24.47
CA THR A 126 -10.06 -17.11 24.08
C THR A 126 -10.58 -18.11 23.04
N SER A 127 -11.75 -18.71 23.29
CA SER A 127 -12.36 -19.65 22.35
C SER A 127 -12.68 -19.03 20.99
N VAL A 128 -13.10 -17.77 20.95
CA VAL A 128 -13.36 -17.06 19.69
C VAL A 128 -12.06 -16.72 18.98
N MET A 129 -11.03 -16.29 19.70
CA MET A 129 -9.70 -16.03 19.13
C MET A 129 -9.06 -17.29 18.54
N GLU A 130 -9.21 -18.44 19.19
CA GLU A 130 -8.76 -19.74 18.66
C GLU A 130 -9.41 -20.03 17.30
N LYS A 131 -10.72 -19.80 17.16
CA LYS A 131 -11.44 -19.98 15.89
C LYS A 131 -10.98 -19.01 14.82
N VAL A 132 -10.69 -17.75 15.17
CA VAL A 132 -10.11 -16.77 14.24
C VAL A 132 -8.73 -17.22 13.78
N ALA A 133 -7.87 -17.68 14.71
CA ALA A 133 -6.54 -18.16 14.41
C ALA A 133 -6.57 -19.41 13.52
N GLU A 134 -7.45 -20.37 13.80
CA GLU A 134 -7.65 -21.57 12.99
C GLU A 134 -8.13 -21.23 11.57
N ALA A 135 -9.17 -20.40 11.45
CA ALA A 135 -9.68 -19.95 10.16
C ALA A 135 -8.59 -19.25 9.35
N LYS A 136 -7.80 -18.37 9.98
CA LYS A 136 -6.66 -17.71 9.34
C LYS A 136 -5.61 -18.72 8.87
N ALA A 137 -5.23 -19.70 9.70
CA ALA A 137 -4.25 -20.71 9.33
C ALA A 137 -4.71 -21.57 8.13
N GLN A 138 -6.00 -21.93 8.09
CA GLN A 138 -6.61 -22.64 6.96
C GLN A 138 -6.58 -21.79 5.68
N ILE A 139 -6.88 -20.50 5.77
CA ILE A 139 -6.82 -19.56 4.65
C ILE A 139 -5.39 -19.40 4.14
N ASP A 140 -4.42 -19.17 5.04
CA ASP A 140 -3.01 -19.03 4.67
C ASP A 140 -2.50 -20.30 3.95
N THR A 141 -2.90 -21.49 4.43
CA THR A 141 -2.58 -22.77 3.77
C THR A 141 -3.19 -22.85 2.37
N ARG A 142 -4.47 -22.46 2.21
CA ARG A 142 -5.14 -22.45 0.90
C ARG A 142 -4.55 -21.43 -0.06
N ILE A 143 -4.08 -20.28 0.43
CA ILE A 143 -3.36 -19.28 -0.38
C ILE A 143 -2.08 -19.90 -0.94
N LEU A 144 -1.28 -20.56 -0.11
CA LEU A 144 -0.03 -21.22 -0.53
C LEU A 144 -0.29 -22.33 -1.55
N LEU A 145 -1.38 -23.08 -1.40
CA LEU A 145 -1.77 -24.16 -2.31
C LEU A 145 -2.49 -23.68 -3.58
N SER A 146 -2.95 -22.43 -3.63
CA SER A 146 -3.78 -21.93 -4.74
C SER A 146 -3.06 -21.93 -6.09
N GLY A 147 -1.74 -21.80 -6.07
CA GLY A 147 -0.90 -21.61 -7.26
C GLY A 147 -1.20 -20.32 -8.01
N ASP A 148 -2.03 -19.42 -7.46
CA ASP A 148 -2.35 -18.12 -8.07
C ASP A 148 -1.31 -17.08 -7.65
N PHE A 149 -0.70 -16.41 -8.63
CA PHE A 149 0.36 -15.45 -8.38
C PHE A 149 -0.09 -14.29 -7.46
N MET A 150 -1.30 -13.76 -7.65
CA MET A 150 -1.79 -12.59 -6.91
C MET A 150 -1.99 -12.93 -5.44
N LEU A 151 -2.57 -14.09 -5.14
CA LEU A 151 -2.73 -14.57 -3.76
C LEU A 151 -1.38 -14.79 -3.08
N LEU A 152 -0.43 -15.41 -3.79
CA LEU A 152 0.93 -15.62 -3.28
C LEU A 152 1.66 -14.29 -3.05
N GLN A 153 1.48 -13.31 -3.92
CA GLN A 153 2.07 -11.98 -3.77
C GLN A 153 1.53 -11.26 -2.53
N ILE A 154 0.21 -11.33 -2.28
CA ILE A 154 -0.40 -10.78 -1.07
C ILE A 154 0.19 -11.43 0.19
N SER A 155 0.36 -12.76 0.19
CA SER A 155 1.00 -13.47 1.29
C SER A 155 2.47 -13.05 1.47
N ALA A 156 3.22 -12.90 0.38
CA ALA A 156 4.60 -12.43 0.42
C ALA A 156 4.71 -10.97 0.89
N MET A 157 3.73 -10.11 0.60
CA MET A 157 3.68 -8.75 1.13
C MET A 157 3.44 -8.73 2.65
N GLN A 158 2.59 -9.61 3.17
CA GLN A 158 2.43 -9.76 4.62
C GLN A 158 3.74 -10.16 5.30
N GLU A 159 4.43 -11.14 4.71
CA GLU A 159 5.71 -11.58 5.24
C GLU A 159 6.76 -10.47 5.16
N ALA A 160 6.81 -9.72 4.05
CA ALA A 160 7.72 -8.60 3.89
C ALA A 160 7.45 -7.45 4.89
N LEU A 161 6.19 -7.21 5.26
CA LEU A 161 5.82 -6.25 6.33
C LEU A 161 6.35 -6.73 7.69
N LEU A 162 6.17 -8.00 8.03
CA LEU A 162 6.71 -8.56 9.28
C LEU A 162 8.24 -8.47 9.30
N GLN A 163 8.90 -8.84 8.19
CA GLN A 163 10.36 -8.79 8.08
C GLN A 163 10.91 -7.36 8.17
N ALA A 164 10.16 -6.34 7.70
CA ALA A 164 10.53 -4.93 7.87
C ALA A 164 10.64 -4.52 9.34
N GLU A 165 9.87 -5.17 10.21
CA GLU A 165 9.85 -4.99 11.66
C GLU A 165 10.81 -5.95 12.38
N GLY A 166 11.60 -6.72 11.63
CA GLY A 166 12.52 -7.73 12.16
C GLY A 166 11.80 -8.96 12.74
N ILE A 167 10.57 -9.21 12.31
CA ILE A 167 9.74 -10.34 12.77
C ILE A 167 9.61 -11.34 11.63
N SER A 168 9.94 -12.61 11.89
CA SER A 168 9.65 -13.69 10.95
C SER A 168 8.22 -14.20 11.14
N LYS A 169 7.64 -14.80 10.11
CA LYS A 169 6.30 -15.42 10.20
C LYS A 169 6.19 -16.43 11.37
N PRO A 170 7.15 -17.36 11.58
CA PRO A 170 7.09 -18.27 12.72
C PRO A 170 7.09 -17.57 14.09
N ILE A 171 7.74 -16.41 14.20
CA ILE A 171 7.73 -15.60 15.44
C ILE A 171 6.36 -14.97 15.66
N ALA A 172 5.72 -14.47 14.59
CA ALA A 172 4.36 -13.93 14.67
C ALA A 172 3.33 -15.02 15.04
N ASP A 173 3.45 -16.22 14.45
CA ASP A 173 2.57 -17.35 14.77
C ASP A 173 2.78 -17.82 16.22
N ALA A 174 4.03 -17.90 16.68
CA ALA A 174 4.36 -18.23 18.07
C ALA A 174 3.84 -17.18 19.06
N TRP A 175 3.84 -15.89 18.69
CA TRP A 175 3.28 -14.82 19.52
C TRP A 175 1.78 -14.98 19.73
N LEU A 176 1.05 -15.28 18.65
CA LEU A 176 -0.39 -15.50 18.71
C LEU A 176 -0.73 -16.72 19.59
N ALA A 177 0.00 -17.83 19.41
CA ALA A 177 -0.16 -19.03 20.22
C ALA A 177 0.12 -18.76 21.72
N TYR A 178 1.21 -18.06 22.02
CA TYR A 178 1.56 -17.67 23.39
C TYR A 178 0.49 -16.77 24.02
N LYS A 179 -0.08 -15.82 23.27
CA LYS A 179 -1.17 -14.96 23.75
C LYS A 179 -2.41 -15.77 24.10
N LEU A 180 -2.84 -16.66 23.21
CA LEU A 180 -3.96 -17.57 23.46
C LEU A 180 -3.74 -18.40 24.73
N GLU A 181 -2.52 -18.92 24.91
CA GLU A 181 -2.15 -19.67 26.11
C GLU A 181 -2.21 -18.80 27.38
N CYS A 182 -1.69 -17.57 27.35
CA CYS A 182 -1.78 -16.64 28.49
C CYS A 182 -3.24 -16.38 28.89
N MET A 183 -4.11 -16.11 27.92
CA MET A 183 -5.52 -15.83 28.17
C MET A 183 -6.26 -17.06 28.70
N SER A 184 -5.96 -18.24 28.15
CA SER A 184 -6.50 -19.51 28.64
C SER A 184 -6.07 -19.79 30.08
N ASN A 185 -4.79 -19.59 30.40
CA ASN A 185 -4.26 -19.80 31.75
C ASN A 185 -4.81 -18.80 32.76
N GLU A 186 -4.96 -17.53 32.38
CA GLU A 186 -5.59 -16.50 33.22
C GLU A 186 -7.04 -16.88 33.54
N ALA A 187 -7.79 -17.32 32.53
CA ALA A 187 -9.13 -17.82 32.69
C ALA A 187 -9.21 -19.05 33.59
N VAL A 188 -8.33 -20.05 33.40
CA VAL A 188 -8.37 -21.29 34.21
C VAL A 188 -7.99 -21.03 35.67
N SER A 189 -7.00 -20.16 35.91
CA SER A 189 -6.47 -19.89 37.25
C SER A 189 -7.26 -18.83 38.03
N ALA A 190 -8.32 -18.26 37.46
CA ALA A 190 -9.03 -17.11 38.01
C ALA A 190 -8.07 -15.95 38.38
N GLY A 191 -7.09 -15.70 37.50
CA GLY A 191 -6.06 -14.66 37.68
C GLY A 191 -5.03 -14.93 38.78
N ARG A 192 -5.00 -16.12 39.37
CA ARG A 192 -4.07 -16.45 40.47
C ARG A 192 -2.73 -16.99 40.00
N ALA A 193 -2.67 -17.55 38.79
CA ALA A 193 -1.41 -18.02 38.23
C ALA A 193 -0.77 -16.88 37.42
N PRO A 194 0.53 -16.60 37.60
CA PRO A 194 1.23 -15.70 36.70
C PRO A 194 1.17 -16.28 35.27
N PRO A 195 1.15 -15.42 34.23
CA PRO A 195 1.22 -15.89 32.86
C PRO A 195 2.51 -16.73 32.69
N PRO A 196 2.46 -17.80 31.87
CA PRO A 196 3.67 -18.56 31.56
C PRO A 196 4.74 -17.61 31.02
N PRO A 197 6.04 -17.81 31.33
CA PRO A 197 7.07 -16.98 30.77
C PRO A 197 7.10 -17.12 29.24
N PRO A 198 7.32 -16.03 28.50
CA PRO A 198 7.36 -16.09 27.04
C PRO A 198 8.50 -17.01 26.56
N PRO A 199 8.26 -17.82 25.51
CA PRO A 199 9.27 -18.59 24.81
C PRO A 199 10.54 -17.77 24.53
N ALA A 200 11.71 -18.40 24.65
CA ALA A 200 12.99 -17.72 24.49
C ALA A 200 13.14 -17.02 23.13
N SER A 201 12.54 -17.60 22.08
CA SER A 201 12.50 -17.03 20.73
C SER A 201 11.68 -15.74 20.63
N LEU A 202 10.67 -15.54 21.48
CA LEU A 202 9.79 -14.38 21.43
C LEU A 202 10.35 -13.17 22.19
N ARG A 203 11.12 -13.40 23.26
CA ARG A 203 11.63 -12.36 24.16
C ARG A 203 12.24 -11.13 23.45
N PRO A 204 13.12 -11.27 22.44
CA PRO A 204 13.68 -10.10 21.76
C PRO A 204 12.65 -9.31 20.93
N HIS A 205 11.49 -9.90 20.62
CA HIS A 205 10.48 -9.31 19.74
C HIS A 205 9.22 -8.82 20.47
N ILE A 206 9.03 -9.11 21.76
CA ILE A 206 7.80 -8.79 22.51
C ILE A 206 7.42 -7.32 22.41
N ALA A 207 8.39 -6.41 22.54
CA ALA A 207 8.12 -4.96 22.44
C ALA A 207 7.60 -4.58 21.05
N THR A 208 8.22 -5.10 19.99
CA THR A 208 7.79 -4.85 18.60
C THR A 208 6.43 -5.47 18.32
N LEU A 209 6.22 -6.73 18.71
CA LEU A 209 4.95 -7.45 18.53
C LEU A 209 3.79 -6.75 19.25
N SER A 210 4.01 -6.30 20.49
CA SER A 210 3.00 -5.56 21.26
C SER A 210 2.69 -4.20 20.61
N ARG A 211 3.71 -3.51 20.07
CA ARG A 211 3.51 -2.26 19.32
C ARG A 211 2.67 -2.50 18.06
N LEU A 212 2.98 -3.54 17.29
CA LEU A 212 2.24 -3.87 16.07
C LEU A 212 0.79 -4.25 16.37
N GLU A 213 0.56 -4.97 17.47
CA GLU A 213 -0.77 -5.30 17.99
C GLU A 213 -1.56 -4.05 18.42
N GLN A 214 -0.91 -3.07 19.05
CA GLN A 214 -1.57 -1.80 19.42
C GLN A 214 -1.87 -0.90 18.21
N GLN A 215 -0.99 -0.89 17.21
CA GLN A 215 -1.16 -0.11 15.98
C GLN A 215 -2.19 -0.75 15.04
N SER A 216 -2.26 -2.08 15.03
CA SER A 216 -3.19 -2.85 14.23
C SER A 216 -4.37 -3.26 15.09
N SER A 217 -5.48 -2.52 15.03
CA SER A 217 -6.76 -3.02 15.53
C SER A 217 -7.02 -4.37 14.84
N MET A 218 -6.85 -5.47 15.59
CA MET A 218 -6.37 -6.79 15.14
C MET A 218 -7.11 -7.44 13.97
N GLY A 219 -6.89 -6.93 12.77
CA GLY A 219 -7.32 -7.57 11.54
C GLY A 219 -6.43 -7.08 10.43
N PHE A 220 -5.60 -7.99 9.91
CA PHE A 220 -5.08 -7.83 8.57
C PHE A 220 -6.29 -7.64 7.65
N ARG A 221 -6.54 -6.41 7.23
CA ARG A 221 -7.51 -6.15 6.17
C ARG A 221 -6.76 -6.46 4.88
N LEU A 222 -7.10 -7.59 4.25
CA LEU A 222 -7.00 -7.63 2.79
C LEU A 222 -7.67 -6.35 2.32
N PRO A 223 -7.00 -5.49 1.53
CA PRO A 223 -7.66 -4.32 0.99
C PRO A 223 -8.88 -4.83 0.24
N GLN A 224 -10.05 -4.68 0.85
CA GLN A 224 -11.33 -4.92 0.20
C GLN A 224 -11.55 -3.69 -0.66
N SER A 225 -10.71 -3.51 -1.68
CA SER A 225 -10.98 -2.51 -2.68
C SER A 225 -12.30 -2.92 -3.33
N GLN A 226 -13.37 -2.21 -2.99
CA GLN A 226 -14.69 -2.37 -3.62
C GLN A 226 -14.64 -2.03 -5.11
N TYR A 227 -13.53 -1.48 -5.59
CA TYR A 227 -13.30 -1.10 -6.96
C TYR A 227 -12.70 -2.27 -7.72
N THR A 228 -13.40 -2.69 -8.77
CA THR A 228 -12.74 -3.45 -9.84
C THR A 228 -11.71 -2.54 -10.50
N PHE A 229 -10.61 -3.11 -10.99
CA PHE A 229 -9.60 -2.37 -11.76
C PHE A 229 -10.24 -1.53 -12.88
N THR A 230 -11.25 -2.08 -13.55
CA THR A 230 -11.96 -1.41 -14.64
C THR A 230 -12.68 -0.15 -14.16
N ASP A 231 -13.27 -0.16 -12.97
CA ASP A 231 -13.95 1.02 -12.41
C ASP A 231 -12.95 2.10 -12.02
N PHE A 232 -11.86 1.71 -11.36
CA PHE A 232 -10.77 2.60 -10.99
C PHE A 232 -10.11 3.27 -12.20
N MET A 233 -9.80 2.50 -13.24
CA MET A 233 -9.18 3.03 -14.45
C MET A 233 -10.13 3.94 -15.23
N ARG A 234 -11.43 3.64 -15.21
CA ARG A 234 -12.42 4.49 -15.87
C ARG A 234 -12.55 5.85 -15.18
N THR A 235 -12.51 5.90 -13.85
CA THR A 235 -12.60 7.16 -13.09
C THR A 235 -11.31 7.96 -13.13
N ALA A 236 -10.15 7.30 -13.05
CA ALA A 236 -8.85 7.96 -13.03
C ALA A 236 -8.47 8.65 -14.35
N PHE A 237 -9.06 8.20 -15.47
CA PHE A 237 -8.68 8.59 -16.84
C PHE A 237 -9.87 9.08 -17.69
N GLN A 238 -10.89 9.71 -17.08
CA GLN A 238 -12.09 10.16 -17.79
C GLN A 238 -11.79 11.13 -18.96
N ASP A 239 -10.75 11.96 -18.84
CA ASP A 239 -10.40 13.02 -19.81
C ASP A 239 -9.31 12.61 -20.83
N VAL A 240 -9.04 11.32 -20.97
CA VAL A 240 -8.01 10.83 -21.88
C VAL A 240 -8.52 10.78 -23.32
N GLY A 241 -8.19 11.82 -24.10
CA GLY A 241 -8.46 11.86 -25.53
C GLY A 241 -7.53 10.96 -26.37
N GLY A 242 -8.07 10.41 -27.46
CA GLY A 242 -7.33 9.86 -28.62
C GLY A 242 -6.25 8.81 -28.29
N VAL A 243 -4.98 9.17 -28.53
CA VAL A 243 -3.80 8.29 -28.44
C VAL A 243 -3.61 7.70 -27.04
N GLY A 244 -3.94 8.48 -26.00
CA GLY A 244 -3.80 8.05 -24.62
C GLY A 244 -4.73 6.90 -24.25
N ARG A 245 -5.91 6.84 -24.89
CA ARG A 245 -6.94 5.83 -24.64
C ARG A 245 -6.55 4.48 -25.25
N ALA A 246 -6.03 4.47 -26.47
CA ALA A 246 -5.56 3.24 -27.12
C ALA A 246 -4.39 2.59 -26.36
N GLU A 247 -3.46 3.40 -25.85
CA GLU A 247 -2.36 2.88 -25.01
C GLU A 247 -2.87 2.31 -23.69
N LEU A 248 -3.84 2.99 -23.07
CA LEU A 248 -4.47 2.56 -21.83
C LEU A 248 -5.25 1.25 -22.01
N GLU A 249 -6.07 1.14 -23.06
CA GLU A 249 -6.81 -0.07 -23.42
C GLU A 249 -5.85 -1.25 -23.67
N LYS A 250 -4.82 -1.04 -24.50
CA LYS A 250 -3.80 -2.07 -24.74
C LYS A 250 -3.09 -2.50 -23.46
N LEU A 251 -2.73 -1.56 -22.59
CA LEU A 251 -2.07 -1.89 -21.34
C LEU A 251 -3.00 -2.67 -20.40
N GLY A 252 -4.31 -2.35 -20.38
CA GLY A 252 -5.33 -3.11 -19.67
C GLY A 252 -5.47 -4.54 -20.20
N ASP A 253 -5.50 -4.72 -21.51
CA ASP A 253 -5.57 -6.04 -22.16
C ASP A 253 -4.33 -6.89 -21.86
N ASP A 254 -3.14 -6.32 -22.03
CA ASP A 254 -1.87 -6.98 -21.73
C ASP A 254 -1.82 -7.40 -20.24
N THR A 255 -2.33 -6.55 -19.35
CA THR A 255 -2.37 -6.80 -17.91
C THR A 255 -3.36 -7.93 -17.58
N THR A 256 -4.54 -7.93 -18.19
CA THR A 256 -5.55 -8.99 -18.02
C THR A 256 -5.01 -10.34 -18.51
N ALA A 257 -4.32 -10.36 -19.65
CA ALA A 257 -3.69 -11.56 -20.18
C ALA A 257 -2.60 -12.09 -19.23
N LEU A 258 -1.78 -11.19 -18.68
CA LEU A 258 -0.74 -11.55 -17.70
C LEU A 258 -1.35 -12.12 -16.42
N VAL A 259 -2.36 -11.46 -15.84
CA VAL A 259 -3.06 -11.94 -14.63
C VAL A 259 -3.67 -13.32 -14.84
N LYS A 260 -4.30 -13.56 -16.00
CA LYS A 260 -4.85 -14.87 -16.36
C LYS A 260 -3.78 -15.95 -16.46
N LEU A 261 -2.60 -15.64 -17.01
CA LEU A 261 -1.46 -16.55 -17.02
C LEU A 261 -1.00 -16.89 -15.58
N GLY A 262 -1.02 -15.89 -14.70
CA GLY A 262 -0.67 -16.01 -13.27
C GLY A 262 -1.58 -16.91 -12.43
N GLU A 263 -2.81 -17.21 -12.88
CA GLU A 263 -3.71 -18.14 -12.18
C GLU A 263 -3.16 -19.57 -12.09
N SER A 264 -2.22 -19.88 -12.99
CA SER A 264 -1.53 -21.16 -13.12
C SER A 264 -0.07 -21.13 -12.66
N TYR A 265 0.37 -20.05 -12.01
CA TYR A 265 1.76 -19.83 -11.58
C TYR A 265 2.35 -20.99 -10.77
N GLY A 266 1.54 -21.65 -9.94
CA GLY A 266 1.96 -22.83 -9.16
C GLY A 266 2.40 -24.03 -10.00
N THR A 267 1.98 -24.10 -11.27
CA THR A 267 2.35 -25.17 -12.23
C THR A 267 3.62 -24.87 -13.01
N PHE A 268 4.14 -23.64 -12.91
CA PHE A 268 5.35 -23.26 -13.63
C PHE A 268 6.56 -23.95 -13.00
N ASP A 269 7.51 -24.32 -13.84
CA ASP A 269 8.82 -24.72 -13.41
C ASP A 269 9.60 -23.52 -12.83
N ARG A 270 10.75 -23.79 -12.24
CA ARG A 270 11.61 -22.75 -11.65
C ARG A 270 11.89 -21.60 -12.63
N ALA A 271 12.24 -21.92 -13.88
CA ALA A 271 12.54 -20.91 -14.89
C ALA A 271 11.30 -20.09 -15.27
N GLY A 272 10.14 -20.74 -15.46
CA GLY A 272 8.87 -20.09 -15.75
C GLY A 272 8.41 -19.16 -14.64
N LYS A 273 8.55 -19.55 -13.37
CA LYS A 273 8.23 -18.70 -12.21
C LYS A 273 9.04 -17.41 -12.21
N LEU A 274 10.36 -17.51 -12.37
CA LEU A 274 11.25 -16.34 -12.42
C LEU A 274 10.93 -15.43 -13.61
N ALA A 275 10.75 -16.01 -14.80
CA ALA A 275 10.38 -15.26 -16.00
C ALA A 275 9.02 -14.55 -15.85
N TYR A 276 8.06 -15.17 -15.17
CA TYR A 276 6.76 -14.56 -14.90
C TYR A 276 6.89 -13.36 -13.94
N ILE A 277 7.68 -13.48 -12.87
CA ILE A 277 7.96 -12.34 -11.97
C ILE A 277 8.59 -11.18 -12.75
N ASP A 278 9.54 -11.45 -13.65
CA ASP A 278 10.16 -10.42 -14.51
C ASP A 278 9.13 -9.73 -15.42
N GLN A 279 8.15 -10.48 -15.96
CA GLN A 279 7.08 -9.92 -16.79
C GLN A 279 6.14 -9.03 -15.98
N VAL A 280 5.81 -9.43 -14.76
CA VAL A 280 5.02 -8.63 -13.81
C VAL A 280 5.73 -7.31 -13.48
N GLU A 281 7.03 -7.34 -13.21
CA GLU A 281 7.82 -6.13 -12.92
C GLU A 281 7.88 -5.19 -14.14
N LYS A 282 8.07 -5.73 -15.35
CA LYS A 282 8.02 -4.93 -16.59
C LYS A 282 6.64 -4.30 -16.81
N MET A 283 5.57 -5.02 -16.46
CA MET A 283 4.21 -4.50 -16.58
C MET A 283 3.96 -3.36 -15.58
N ASP A 284 4.43 -3.49 -14.34
CA ASP A 284 4.40 -2.42 -13.34
C ASP A 284 5.15 -1.18 -13.81
N GLU A 285 6.33 -1.34 -14.43
CA GLU A 285 7.10 -0.22 -14.99
C GLU A 285 6.32 0.49 -16.10
N ARG A 286 5.61 -0.25 -16.97
CA ARG A 286 4.76 0.34 -18.01
C ARG A 286 3.61 1.14 -17.39
N TRP A 287 2.94 0.60 -16.38
CA TRP A 287 1.92 1.34 -15.63
C TRP A 287 2.48 2.59 -14.97
N PHE A 288 3.62 2.46 -14.29
CA PHE A 288 4.30 3.59 -13.65
C PHE A 288 4.63 4.71 -14.64
N LEU A 289 5.18 4.38 -15.80
CA LEU A 289 5.50 5.37 -16.84
C LEU A 289 4.24 6.05 -17.38
N LEU A 290 3.15 5.28 -17.55
CA LEU A 290 1.86 5.81 -17.94
C LEU A 290 1.35 6.83 -16.92
N PHE A 291 1.18 6.42 -15.66
CA PHE A 291 0.70 7.30 -14.58
C PHE A 291 1.56 8.55 -14.43
N LYS A 292 2.89 8.41 -14.48
CA LYS A 292 3.82 9.53 -14.41
C LYS A 292 3.60 10.53 -15.54
N ARG A 293 3.37 10.06 -16.76
CA ARG A 293 3.08 10.93 -17.91
C ARG A 293 1.78 11.69 -17.71
N TYR A 294 0.71 11.03 -17.26
CA TYR A 294 -0.57 11.70 -16.99
C TYR A 294 -0.49 12.67 -15.82
N GLN A 295 0.27 12.35 -14.79
CA GLN A 295 0.54 13.26 -13.67
C GLN A 295 1.25 14.53 -14.14
N LEU A 296 2.28 14.39 -14.99
CA LEU A 296 3.00 15.53 -15.57
C LEU A 296 2.12 16.38 -16.50
N LEU A 297 1.11 15.79 -17.13
CA LEU A 297 0.14 16.48 -17.96
C LEU A 297 -1.03 17.07 -17.16
N ASN A 298 -1.07 16.86 -15.83
CA ASN A 298 -2.19 17.20 -14.95
C ASN A 298 -3.52 16.62 -15.47
N LYS A 299 -3.49 15.35 -15.88
CA LYS A 299 -4.61 14.61 -16.47
C LYS A 299 -5.12 13.45 -15.59
N LEU A 300 -4.58 13.30 -14.38
CA LEU A 300 -5.11 12.36 -13.39
C LEU A 300 -6.24 13.03 -12.60
N GLY A 301 -7.37 12.33 -12.45
CA GLY A 301 -8.49 12.82 -11.64
C GLY A 301 -8.15 12.88 -10.14
N PRO A 302 -8.77 13.80 -9.36
CA PRO A 302 -8.58 13.89 -7.91
C PRO A 302 -8.93 12.59 -7.17
N GLU A 303 -9.94 11.85 -7.64
CA GLU A 303 -10.43 10.59 -7.05
C GLU A 303 -9.33 9.53 -6.99
N TYR A 304 -8.41 9.57 -7.95
CA TYR A 304 -7.29 8.65 -8.00
C TYR A 304 -6.30 8.88 -6.83
N PHE A 305 -6.06 10.14 -6.46
CA PHE A 305 -5.18 10.47 -5.33
C PHE A 305 -5.84 10.11 -4.00
N GLU A 306 -7.14 10.40 -3.85
CA GLU A 306 -7.92 10.01 -2.68
C GLU A 306 -7.91 8.49 -2.47
N PHE A 307 -8.10 7.73 -3.56
CA PHE A 307 -8.00 6.28 -3.52
C PHE A 307 -6.61 5.81 -3.08
N THR A 308 -5.55 6.40 -3.64
CA THR A 308 -4.16 6.05 -3.30
C THR A 308 -3.90 6.31 -1.81
N ASP A 309 -4.29 7.48 -1.30
CA ASP A 309 -4.09 7.88 0.10
C ASP A 309 -4.87 6.96 1.04
N GLN A 310 -6.12 6.63 0.69
CA GLN A 310 -6.95 5.71 1.46
C GLN A 310 -6.34 4.30 1.47
N TYR A 311 -5.90 3.79 0.33
CA TYR A 311 -5.25 2.48 0.26
C TYR A 311 -3.97 2.44 1.10
N LEU A 312 -3.09 3.44 0.96
CA LEU A 312 -1.85 3.53 1.74
C LEU A 312 -2.15 3.52 3.25
N LYS A 313 -3.17 4.27 3.67
CA LYS A 313 -3.64 4.28 5.06
C LYS A 313 -4.13 2.90 5.50
N ASP A 314 -4.89 2.20 4.67
CA ASP A 314 -5.42 0.86 4.98
C ASP A 314 -4.31 -0.18 5.13
N VAL A 315 -3.24 -0.07 4.33
CA VAL A 315 -2.04 -0.93 4.45
C VAL A 315 -0.97 -0.36 5.41
N GLN A 316 -1.29 0.71 6.15
CA GLN A 316 -0.41 1.40 7.11
C GLN A 316 0.92 1.91 6.52
N LEU A 317 0.94 2.25 5.24
CA LEU A 317 2.06 2.89 4.56
C LEU A 317 1.82 4.39 4.46
N LYS A 318 2.90 5.18 4.48
CA LYS A 318 2.82 6.65 4.44
C LYS A 318 3.03 7.19 3.04
N THR A 319 3.75 6.46 2.20
CA THR A 319 4.13 6.94 0.87
C THR A 319 4.01 5.85 -0.20
N PRO A 320 3.78 6.23 -1.48
CA PRO A 320 3.85 5.28 -2.59
C PRO A 320 5.22 4.63 -2.73
N GLN A 321 6.30 5.31 -2.34
CA GLN A 321 7.64 4.74 -2.37
C GLN A 321 7.80 3.57 -1.39
N GLU A 322 7.26 3.69 -0.17
CA GLU A 322 7.24 2.59 0.80
C GLU A 322 6.46 1.39 0.25
N TYR A 323 5.36 1.64 -0.46
CA TYR A 323 4.59 0.60 -1.14
C TYR A 323 5.39 -0.13 -2.23
N HIS A 324 6.09 0.60 -3.10
CA HIS A 324 6.94 -0.02 -4.12
C HIS A 324 8.10 -0.81 -3.50
N GLN A 325 8.67 -0.32 -2.40
CA GLN A 325 9.68 -1.07 -1.65
C GLN A 325 9.11 -2.35 -1.05
N LEU A 326 7.88 -2.31 -0.53
CA LEU A 326 7.19 -3.49 -0.02
C LEU A 326 6.96 -4.51 -1.13
N LEU A 327 6.47 -4.09 -2.29
CA LEU A 327 6.30 -4.97 -3.46
C LEU A 327 7.61 -5.60 -3.91
N ALA A 328 8.69 -4.82 -3.98
CA ALA A 328 10.00 -5.33 -4.35
C ALA A 328 10.49 -6.42 -3.36
N ARG A 329 10.31 -6.20 -2.05
CA ARG A 329 10.63 -7.21 -1.03
C ARG A 329 9.78 -8.47 -1.18
N ALA A 330 8.46 -8.30 -1.37
CA ALA A 330 7.56 -9.43 -1.59
C ALA A 330 7.97 -10.27 -2.80
N ARG A 331 8.33 -9.62 -3.92
CA ARG A 331 8.81 -10.32 -5.12
C ARG A 331 10.14 -11.02 -4.90
N ASN A 332 11.06 -10.44 -4.13
CA ASN A 332 12.29 -11.13 -3.76
C ASN A 332 12.01 -12.40 -2.96
N LEU A 333 11.09 -12.36 -2.00
CA LEU A 333 10.65 -13.58 -1.27
C LEU A 333 10.05 -14.62 -2.22
N MET A 334 9.27 -14.19 -3.20
CA MET A 334 8.72 -15.09 -4.22
C MET A 334 9.79 -15.68 -5.14
N ARG A 335 10.84 -14.91 -5.50
CA ARG A 335 11.99 -15.41 -6.27
C ARG A 335 12.77 -16.46 -5.46
N GLU A 336 13.06 -16.18 -4.20
CA GLU A 336 13.71 -17.13 -3.29
C GLU A 336 12.88 -18.41 -3.08
N ALA A 337 11.55 -18.29 -3.05
CA ALA A 337 10.66 -19.45 -3.03
C ALA A 337 10.71 -20.23 -4.35
N ALA A 338 10.66 -19.54 -5.50
CA ALA A 338 10.75 -20.15 -6.82
C ALA A 338 12.09 -20.86 -7.05
N GLU A 339 13.19 -20.37 -6.48
CA GLU A 339 14.50 -21.03 -6.59
C GLU A 339 14.59 -22.34 -5.80
N ARG A 340 13.75 -22.52 -4.78
CA ARG A 340 13.70 -23.72 -3.92
C ARG A 340 12.78 -24.82 -4.46
N THR A 341 11.85 -24.50 -5.36
CA THR A 341 10.82 -25.43 -5.89
C THR A 341 11.00 -25.68 -7.37
#